data_AF-A0A8T5HT28-F1
#
_entry.id   AF-A0A8T5HT28-F1
#
_cell.length_a   1.000
_cell.length_b   1.000
_cell.length_c   1.000
_cell.angle_alpha   90.00
_cell.angle_beta   90.00
_cell.angle_gamma   90.00
#
_symmetry.space_group_name_H-M   'P 1'
#
loop_
_entity.id
_entity.type
_entity.pdbx_description
1 polymer ?
#
loop_
_entity_poly.entity_id
_entity_poly.type
_entity_poly.pdbx_seq_one_letter_code
_entity_poly.pdbx_strand_id
1 'polypeptide(L)' 'MHHKVFVIDEETVVTGSFNPTGGGDTRNDENVLIITDKDIAKEFEEEFEKVYAEANQ' A
#
# COMPACT_ATOMS: atom_id res chain seq x y z
N MET A 1 -0.44 3.06 12.59
CA MET A 1 -0.31 2.81 11.14
C MET A 1 -0.13 1.30 10.90
N HIS A 2 -1.04 0.65 10.16
CA HIS A 2 -0.98 -0.80 9.83
C HIS A 2 -1.16 -1.09 8.32
N HIS A 3 -1.22 -0.07 7.48
CA HIS A 3 -1.34 -0.23 6.03
C HIS A 3 -0.09 -0.92 5.45
N LYS A 4 -0.31 -1.81 4.49
CA LYS A 4 0.73 -2.30 3.58
C LYS A 4 0.27 -1.94 2.18
N VAL A 5 0.75 -0.80 1.72
CA VAL A 5 0.30 -0.18 0.47
C VAL A 5 1.54 0.34 -0.25
N PHE A 6 1.57 0.14 -1.57
CA PHE A 6 2.50 0.77 -2.49
C PHE A 6 1.68 1.42 -3.60
N VAL A 7 1.93 2.71 -3.84
CA VAL A 7 1.38 3.44 -5.01
C VAL A 7 2.54 3.63 -5.98
N ILE A 8 2.36 3.23 -7.24
CA ILE A 8 3.41 3.25 -8.27
C ILE A 8 2.89 4.04 -9.46
N ASP A 9 3.68 5.06 -9.85
CA ASP A 9 3.48 5.90 -11.04
C ASP A 9 2.05 6.47 -11.18
N GLU A 10 1.40 6.81 -10.06
CA GLU A 10 0.02 7.35 -10.00
C GLU A 10 -1.03 6.45 -10.70
N GLU A 11 -0.74 5.16 -10.90
CA GLU A 11 -1.56 4.26 -11.72
C GLU A 11 -1.79 2.89 -11.09
N THR A 12 -0.82 2.36 -10.35
CA THR A 12 -0.92 1.02 -9.77
C THR A 12 -0.87 1.07 -8.25
N VAL A 13 -1.79 0.37 -7.61
CA VAL A 13 -1.79 0.13 -6.17
C VAL A 13 -1.52 -1.34 -5.90
N VAL A 14 -0.51 -1.61 -5.06
CA VAL A 14 -0.29 -2.93 -4.48
C VAL A 14 -0.67 -2.87 -3.01
N THR A 15 -1.61 -3.71 -2.59
CA THR A 15 -2.05 -3.77 -1.19
C THR A 15 -2.49 -5.17 -0.78
N GLY A 16 -2.71 -5.39 0.51
CA GLY A 16 -3.18 -6.67 1.04
C GLY A 16 -2.72 -6.87 2.48
N SER A 17 -2.68 -8.14 2.90
CA SER A 17 -2.18 -8.50 4.23
C SER A 17 -0.64 -8.54 4.28
N PHE A 18 -0.01 -8.74 3.10
CA PHE A 18 1.43 -8.96 2.96
C PHE A 18 2.28 -7.83 3.56
N ASN A 19 3.10 -8.17 4.55
CA ASN A 19 4.20 -7.33 5.00
C ASN A 19 5.48 -7.71 4.24
N PRO A 20 6.24 -6.76 3.65
CA PRO A 20 7.46 -7.01 2.89
C PRO A 20 8.63 -7.42 3.81
N THR A 21 8.53 -8.61 4.37
CA THR A 21 9.46 -9.19 5.33
C THR A 21 9.67 -10.66 4.99
N GLY A 22 10.80 -11.26 5.42
CA GLY A 22 11.05 -12.68 5.15
C GLY A 22 9.94 -13.60 5.71
N GLY A 23 9.31 -13.24 6.82
CA GLY A 23 8.17 -13.99 7.36
C GLY A 23 6.90 -13.90 6.50
N GLY A 24 6.61 -12.71 5.96
CA GLY A 24 5.49 -12.50 5.04
C GLY A 24 5.67 -13.23 3.70
N ASP A 25 6.91 -13.33 3.22
CA ASP A 25 7.25 -13.99 1.94
C ASP A 25 7.30 -15.53 2.04
N THR A 26 7.78 -16.07 3.17
CA THR A 26 8.14 -17.50 3.23
C THR A 26 7.34 -18.34 4.22
N ARG A 27 6.56 -17.72 5.13
CA ARG A 27 5.92 -18.44 6.23
C ARG A 27 4.45 -18.14 6.41
N ASN A 28 4.05 -16.87 6.30
CA ASN A 28 2.67 -16.48 6.52
C ASN A 28 1.83 -16.73 5.27
N ASP A 29 0.56 -17.10 5.48
CA ASP A 29 -0.43 -17.04 4.42
C ASP A 29 -0.84 -15.58 4.23
N GLU A 30 -0.41 -14.98 3.13
CA GLU A 30 -0.64 -13.57 2.82
C GLU A 30 -1.40 -13.43 1.49
N ASN A 31 -2.19 -12.36 1.37
CA ASN A 31 -2.78 -11.94 0.11
C ASN A 31 -2.13 -10.67 -0.41
N VAL A 32 -1.99 -10.59 -1.74
CA VAL A 32 -1.57 -9.40 -2.48
C VAL A 32 -2.59 -9.13 -3.57
N LEU A 33 -3.10 -7.90 -3.60
CA LEU A 33 -3.93 -7.35 -4.66
C LEU A 33 -3.09 -6.33 -5.42
N ILE A 34 -3.12 -6.45 -6.74
CA ILE A 34 -2.52 -5.47 -7.65
C ILE A 34 -3.68 -4.88 -8.45
N ILE A 35 -3.87 -3.58 -8.31
CA ILE A 35 -4.96 -2.83 -8.93
C ILE A 35 -4.32 -1.80 -9.86
N THR A 36 -4.60 -1.89 -11.16
CA THR A 36 -4.14 -0.93 -12.17
C THR A 36 -5.33 -0.06 -12.58
N ASP A 37 -5.49 1.05 -11.88
CA ASP A 37 -6.57 2.01 -12.06
C ASP A 37 -6.15 3.36 -11.46
N LYS A 38 -6.17 4.41 -12.28
CA LYS A 38 -5.67 5.74 -11.89
C LYS A 38 -6.53 6.44 -10.86
N ASP A 39 -7.84 6.21 -10.88
CA ASP A 39 -8.74 6.84 -9.92
C ASP A 39 -8.55 6.20 -8.54
N ILE A 40 -8.39 4.88 -8.47
CA ILE A 40 -8.06 4.19 -7.23
C ILE A 40 -6.66 4.59 -6.73
N ALA A 41 -5.67 4.66 -7.62
CA ALA A 41 -4.31 5.06 -7.25
C ALA A 41 -4.28 6.46 -6.62
N LYS A 42 -5.03 7.40 -7.21
CA LYS A 42 -5.18 8.74 -6.67
C LYS A 42 -5.80 8.75 -5.28
N GLU A 43 -6.86 7.98 -5.02
CA GLU A 43 -7.47 7.89 -3.69
C GLU A 43 -6.48 7.39 -2.62
N PHE A 44 -5.66 6.39 -2.95
CA PHE A 44 -4.62 5.89 -2.04
C PHE A 44 -3.46 6.88 -1.84
N GLU A 45 -3.08 7.63 -2.87
CA GLU A 45 -2.06 8.66 -2.78
C GLU A 45 -2.51 9.82 -1.86
N GLU A 46 -3.76 10.28 -2.00
CA GLU A 46 -4.32 11.30 -1.12
C GLU A 46 -4.35 10.86 0.35
N GLU A 47 -4.62 9.58 0.63
CA GLU A 47 -4.55 9.02 1.98
C GLU A 47 -3.11 8.93 2.49
N PHE A 48 -2.17 8.53 1.63
CA PHE A 48 -0.74 8.53 1.98
C PHE A 48 -0.26 9.92 2.40
N GLU A 49 -0.60 10.96 1.62
CA GLU A 49 -0.20 12.34 1.92
C GLU A 49 -0.75 12.83 3.26
N LYS A 50 -2.00 12.49 3.61
CA LYS A 50 -2.57 12.82 4.93
C LYS A 50 -1.78 12.16 6.06
N VAL A 51 -1.55 10.85 5.98
CA VAL A 51 -0.80 10.10 7.00
C VAL A 51 0.65 10.60 7.09
N TYR A 52 1.27 10.94 5.96
CA TYR A 52 2.62 11.50 5.93
C TYR A 52 2.69 12.89 6.58
N ALA A 53 1.71 13.75 6.34
CA ALA A 53 1.61 15.05 7.00
C ALA A 53 1.43 14.92 8.52
N GLU A 54 0.65 13.95 8.99
CA GLU A 54 0.50 13.65 10.42
C GLU A 54 1.79 13.12 11.06
N ALA A 55 2.55 12.28 10.34
CA ALA A 55 3.80 11.73 10.84
C ALA A 55 4.93 12.76 10.98
N ASN A 56 4.83 13.90 10.29
CA ASN A 56 5.82 14.98 10.28
C ASN A 56 5.45 16.17 11.18
N GLN A 57 4.39 16.07 11.98
CA GLN A 57 4.03 17.03 13.04
C GLN A 57 4.76 16.71 14.35
#